data_AF-A0AAV6G1D1-F1
#
_entry.id   AF-A0AAV6G1D1-F1
#
_cell.length_a   1.000
_cell.length_b   1.000
_cell.length_c   1.000
_cell.angle_alpha   90.00
_cell.angle_beta   90.00
_cell.angle_gamma   90.00
#
_symmetry.space_group_name_H-M   'P 1'
#
loop_
_entity.id
_entity.type
_entity.pdbx_description
1 polymer ?
#
loop_
_entity_poly.entity_id
_entity_poly.type
_entity_poly.pdbx_seq_one_letter_code
_entity_poly.pdbx_strand_id
1 'polypeptide(L)'
;MSHQSTQLQDHTHQGGEMALQTEDDVSSWTVKQVSQWLEAEGFPDYVPLLCDQHRLDGPSLLSLRETDLRTPPMQMTVLGDIKRLMLAVNRLQSRIPSAMPEPWTTHSDGAAVLGATMECNGRHKHRAACEDTVASRLQVPCQANGHHYHNTSAERWHPYSSGKCRDAQLDPEYWKTALSVVYFVFVCGATACVMVIVHERVPDMRTYPPLPDIFLDSVPRIPWAFAMAEVCGLTLGTMWILVLLLHKHRSILFRRLCSLMGTVFLLRCVTMLITSLSVPGVHLQCSAKEYLDSWGKIQRALTIWSGLGMTLTGVHTCGDYMFSGHTVVLTMLNFFITEYTPRGWYFIHTASWVLNLFGIFFILAAHEHYSIDVFVAFYLTTRLFLYYHTLSNTRVYQRSRRARVWFPLFSFFECNVSGPVPNRYCWPFPRPHLLKIITG
;
A
#
# COMPACT_ATOMS: atom_id res chain seq x y z
N MET A 1 -28.70 -52.64 -83.67
CA MET A 1 -29.03 -53.24 -82.35
C MET A 1 -29.00 -52.13 -81.33
N SER A 2 -30.16 -51.91 -80.68
CA SER A 2 -30.43 -51.11 -79.46
C SER A 2 -29.90 -49.66 -79.41
N HIS A 3 -30.76 -48.67 -79.71
CA HIS A 3 -31.52 -47.83 -78.74
C HIS A 3 -30.63 -46.82 -77.99
N GLN A 4 -30.90 -45.53 -77.81
CA GLN A 4 -31.91 -44.54 -78.26
C GLN A 4 -31.32 -43.16 -77.81
N SER A 5 -31.29 -42.12 -78.64
CA SER A 5 -31.98 -40.80 -78.44
C SER A 5 -31.54 -39.99 -77.19
N THR A 6 -31.24 -38.69 -77.15
CA THR A 6 -31.67 -37.50 -77.93
C THR A 6 -30.81 -36.27 -77.52
N GLN A 7 -30.74 -35.28 -78.43
CA GLN A 7 -30.41 -33.83 -78.38
C GLN A 7 -30.35 -33.11 -77.01
N LEU A 8 -29.37 -32.21 -76.76
CA LEU A 8 -29.23 -30.79 -77.14
C LEU A 8 -30.16 -29.80 -76.40
N GLN A 9 -29.53 -28.72 -75.92
CA GLN A 9 -30.02 -27.33 -75.70
C GLN A 9 -30.40 -26.81 -74.29
N ASP A 10 -29.64 -25.76 -73.91
CA ASP A 10 -30.02 -24.45 -73.34
C ASP A 10 -31.12 -24.34 -72.27
N HIS A 11 -30.82 -23.69 -71.13
CA HIS A 11 -31.19 -22.29 -70.86
C HIS A 11 -30.98 -21.89 -69.36
N THR A 12 -30.20 -20.82 -69.17
CA THR A 12 -30.36 -19.66 -68.27
C THR A 12 -30.89 -19.76 -66.82
N HIS A 13 -30.21 -18.96 -65.98
CA HIS A 13 -30.70 -18.08 -64.89
C HIS A 13 -30.61 -18.52 -63.41
N GLN A 14 -30.11 -17.55 -62.62
CA GLN A 14 -30.21 -17.35 -61.15
C GLN A 14 -29.37 -18.31 -60.30
N GLY A 15 -28.46 -17.87 -59.43
CA GLY A 15 -28.54 -16.78 -58.47
C GLY A 15 -28.25 -17.40 -57.09
N GLY A 16 -27.45 -16.75 -56.24
CA GLY A 16 -27.33 -17.15 -54.83
C GLY A 16 -25.93 -17.02 -54.26
N GLU A 17 -25.63 -15.83 -53.71
CA GLU A 17 -24.84 -15.72 -52.49
C GLU A 17 -25.32 -16.78 -51.49
N MET A 18 -24.48 -17.75 -51.15
CA MET A 18 -24.71 -18.58 -49.97
C MET A 18 -23.89 -17.98 -48.83
N ALA A 19 -24.41 -16.85 -48.32
CA ALA A 19 -24.12 -16.41 -46.98
C ALA A 19 -24.46 -17.58 -46.04
N LEU A 20 -23.47 -18.10 -45.32
CA LEU A 20 -23.74 -19.04 -44.25
C LEU A 20 -24.43 -18.24 -43.14
N GLN A 21 -25.75 -18.25 -43.17
CA GLN A 21 -26.61 -17.84 -42.07
C GLN A 21 -26.18 -18.63 -40.83
N THR A 22 -25.78 -17.92 -39.78
CA THR A 22 -25.88 -18.36 -38.39
C THR A 22 -26.04 -17.10 -37.54
N GLU A 23 -27.15 -16.39 -37.74
CA GLU A 23 -27.80 -15.66 -36.65
C GLU A 23 -28.64 -16.65 -35.80
N ASP A 24 -28.08 -17.84 -35.55
CA ASP A 24 -28.61 -18.77 -34.57
C ASP A 24 -27.88 -18.50 -33.27
N ASP A 25 -28.65 -18.30 -32.19
CA ASP A 25 -28.13 -18.12 -30.84
C ASP A 25 -27.10 -19.24 -30.55
N VAL A 26 -25.88 -18.85 -30.20
CA VAL A 26 -24.75 -19.78 -29.95
C VAL A 26 -25.12 -20.76 -28.84
N SER A 27 -26.04 -20.39 -27.96
CA SER A 27 -26.60 -21.28 -26.93
C SER A 27 -27.30 -22.53 -27.50
N SER A 28 -27.71 -22.50 -28.79
CA SER A 28 -28.41 -23.59 -29.48
C SER A 28 -27.52 -24.43 -30.39
N TRP A 29 -26.22 -24.12 -30.47
CA TRP A 29 -25.34 -24.79 -31.42
C TRP A 29 -25.11 -26.26 -31.08
N THR A 30 -25.30 -27.10 -32.09
CA THR A 30 -24.98 -28.53 -32.05
C THR A 30 -23.47 -28.76 -32.26
N VAL A 31 -22.99 -29.95 -31.90
CA VAL A 31 -21.57 -30.35 -32.06
C VAL A 31 -21.06 -30.17 -33.49
N LYS A 32 -21.93 -30.37 -34.50
CA LYS A 32 -21.59 -30.17 -35.93
C LYS A 32 -21.42 -28.69 -36.30
N GLN A 33 -22.14 -27.79 -35.65
CA GLN A 33 -21.99 -26.35 -35.86
C GLN A 33 -20.73 -25.84 -35.16
N VAL A 34 -20.41 -26.39 -33.98
CA VAL A 34 -19.14 -26.11 -33.30
C VAL A 34 -17.93 -26.59 -34.11
N SER A 35 -18.01 -27.75 -34.77
CA SER A 35 -16.92 -28.24 -35.64
C SER A 35 -16.71 -27.33 -36.85
N GLN A 36 -17.79 -26.89 -37.51
CA GLN A 36 -17.72 -25.94 -38.63
C GLN A 36 -17.15 -24.58 -38.18
N TRP A 37 -17.49 -24.12 -36.98
CA TRP A 37 -16.92 -22.90 -36.41
C TRP A 37 -15.42 -23.03 -36.10
N LEU A 38 -14.98 -24.15 -35.52
CA LEU A 38 -13.57 -24.43 -35.26
C LEU A 38 -12.74 -24.46 -36.54
N GLU A 39 -13.26 -25.06 -37.61
CA GLU A 39 -12.62 -25.05 -38.93
C GLU A 39 -12.50 -23.63 -39.50
N ALA A 40 -13.55 -22.81 -39.37
CA ALA A 40 -13.56 -21.42 -39.84
C ALA A 40 -12.60 -20.51 -39.07
N GLU A 41 -12.43 -20.72 -37.77
CA GLU A 41 -11.48 -19.97 -36.91
C GLU A 41 -10.03 -20.49 -37.02
N GLY A 42 -9.78 -21.55 -37.81
CA GLY A 42 -8.45 -22.04 -38.12
C GLY A 42 -7.90 -23.10 -37.17
N PHE A 43 -8.78 -23.90 -36.54
CA PHE A 43 -8.43 -25.01 -35.65
C PHE A 43 -8.93 -26.40 -36.15
N PRO A 44 -8.69 -26.79 -37.42
CA PRO A 44 -9.18 -28.07 -37.95
C PRO A 44 -8.58 -29.29 -37.23
N ASP A 45 -7.33 -29.20 -36.79
CA ASP A 45 -6.61 -30.30 -36.12
C ASP A 45 -7.22 -30.66 -34.75
N TYR A 46 -7.96 -29.74 -34.14
CA TYR A 46 -8.60 -29.92 -32.84
C TYR A 46 -10.05 -30.37 -32.92
N VAL A 47 -10.65 -30.45 -34.12
CA VAL A 47 -12.03 -30.94 -34.31
C VAL A 47 -12.21 -32.38 -33.83
N PRO A 48 -11.32 -33.35 -34.12
CA PRO A 48 -11.48 -34.72 -33.63
C PRO A 48 -11.40 -34.82 -32.10
N LEU A 49 -10.59 -33.95 -31.47
CA LEU A 49 -10.43 -33.93 -30.02
C LEU A 49 -11.64 -33.26 -29.35
N LEU A 50 -12.01 -32.05 -29.78
CA LEU A 50 -13.02 -31.22 -29.14
C LEU A 50 -14.45 -31.65 -29.48
N CYS A 51 -14.72 -32.02 -30.74
CA CYS A 51 -16.05 -32.36 -31.22
C CYS A 51 -16.31 -33.87 -31.25
N ASP A 52 -15.38 -34.69 -31.75
CA ASP A 52 -15.63 -36.14 -31.87
C ASP A 52 -15.41 -36.89 -30.54
N GLN A 53 -14.36 -36.57 -29.79
CA GLN A 53 -14.07 -37.22 -28.50
C GLN A 53 -14.81 -36.56 -27.32
N HIS A 54 -14.78 -35.22 -27.23
CA HIS A 54 -15.35 -34.50 -26.09
C HIS A 54 -16.74 -33.89 -26.34
N ARG A 55 -17.27 -34.00 -27.57
CA ARG A 55 -18.66 -33.62 -27.92
C ARG A 55 -19.06 -32.22 -27.46
N LEU A 56 -18.17 -31.24 -27.64
CA LEU A 56 -18.44 -29.84 -27.28
C LEU A 56 -19.60 -29.26 -28.11
N ASP A 57 -20.65 -28.84 -27.43
CA ASP A 57 -21.80 -28.09 -27.95
C ASP A 57 -21.68 -26.59 -27.63
N GLY A 58 -22.59 -25.77 -28.17
CA GLY A 58 -22.57 -24.31 -28.01
C GLY A 58 -22.48 -23.82 -26.56
N PRO A 59 -23.35 -24.30 -25.64
CA PRO A 59 -23.28 -23.94 -24.22
C PRO A 59 -21.95 -24.36 -23.54
N SER A 60 -21.42 -25.54 -23.88
CA SER A 60 -20.13 -25.99 -23.34
C SER A 60 -18.96 -25.16 -23.89
N LEU A 61 -19.02 -24.74 -25.15
CA LEU A 61 -18.04 -23.83 -25.75
C LEU A 61 -18.06 -22.45 -25.06
N LEU A 62 -19.24 -21.93 -24.74
CA LEU A 62 -19.41 -20.65 -24.05
C LEU A 62 -18.97 -20.68 -22.58
N SER A 63 -18.95 -21.84 -21.94
CA SER A 63 -18.49 -22.00 -20.55
C SER A 63 -17.04 -22.46 -20.41
N LEU A 64 -16.36 -22.71 -21.54
CA LEU A 64 -15.01 -23.24 -21.61
C LEU A 64 -13.97 -22.31 -20.97
N ARG A 65 -13.16 -22.85 -20.06
CA ARG A 65 -12.06 -22.12 -19.41
C ARG A 65 -10.70 -22.61 -19.91
N GLU A 66 -9.69 -21.76 -19.75
CA GLU A 66 -8.31 -22.11 -20.08
C GLU A 66 -7.80 -23.32 -19.26
N THR A 67 -8.31 -23.53 -18.05
CA THR A 67 -8.00 -24.70 -17.22
C THR A 67 -8.43 -25.99 -17.89
N ASP A 68 -9.61 -26.00 -18.48
CA ASP A 68 -10.23 -27.21 -19.03
C ASP A 68 -9.43 -27.73 -20.24
N LEU A 69 -8.87 -26.82 -21.03
CA LEU A 69 -8.01 -27.13 -22.17
C LEU A 69 -6.64 -27.70 -21.76
N ARG A 70 -6.13 -27.32 -20.57
CA ARG A 70 -4.78 -27.70 -20.09
C ARG A 70 -4.79 -28.98 -19.28
N THR A 71 -5.85 -29.24 -18.52
CA THR A 71 -5.95 -30.42 -17.67
C THR A 71 -6.61 -31.60 -18.40
N PRO A 72 -6.45 -32.85 -17.91
CA PRO A 72 -7.25 -33.97 -18.39
C PRO A 72 -8.74 -33.62 -18.29
N PRO A 73 -9.57 -33.92 -19.30
CA PRO A 73 -9.32 -34.91 -20.35
C PRO A 73 -8.74 -34.38 -21.69
N MET A 74 -8.69 -33.06 -21.92
CA MET A 74 -8.31 -32.49 -23.23
C MET A 74 -6.79 -32.37 -23.46
N GLN A 75 -6.01 -32.08 -22.41
CA GLN A 75 -4.53 -32.10 -22.41
C GLN A 75 -3.86 -31.45 -23.64
N MET A 76 -4.31 -30.26 -24.05
CA MET A 76 -3.65 -29.55 -25.15
C MET A 76 -2.21 -29.17 -24.75
N THR A 77 -1.24 -29.59 -25.55
CA THR A 77 0.20 -29.39 -25.26
C THR A 77 0.74 -28.07 -25.80
N VAL A 78 0.10 -27.50 -26.82
CA VAL A 78 0.57 -26.28 -27.49
C VAL A 78 -0.09 -25.04 -26.88
N LEU A 79 0.68 -24.29 -26.08
CA LEU A 79 0.20 -23.09 -25.39
C LEU A 79 -0.34 -22.00 -26.35
N GLY A 80 0.26 -21.87 -27.53
CA GLY A 80 -0.15 -20.89 -28.54
C GLY A 80 -1.58 -21.12 -29.03
N ASP A 81 -1.94 -22.37 -29.28
CA ASP A 81 -3.26 -22.74 -29.78
C ASP A 81 -4.32 -22.60 -28.68
N ILE A 82 -3.97 -22.93 -27.44
CA ILE A 82 -4.83 -22.68 -26.26
C ILE A 82 -5.17 -21.20 -26.15
N LYS A 83 -4.17 -20.30 -26.27
CA LYS A 83 -4.40 -18.85 -26.16
C LYS A 83 -5.22 -18.30 -27.34
N ARG A 84 -4.98 -18.78 -28.57
CA ARG A 84 -5.74 -18.35 -29.75
C ARG A 84 -7.19 -18.85 -29.69
N LEU A 85 -7.42 -20.09 -29.25
CA LEU A 85 -8.75 -20.66 -29.08
C LEU A 85 -9.54 -19.92 -28.00
N MET A 86 -8.94 -19.65 -26.84
CA MET A 86 -9.58 -18.85 -25.78
C MET A 86 -9.93 -17.43 -26.26
N LEU A 87 -9.10 -16.85 -27.13
CA LEU A 87 -9.38 -15.53 -27.71
C LEU A 87 -10.54 -15.57 -28.71
N ALA A 88 -10.67 -16.64 -29.50
CA ALA A 88 -11.82 -16.87 -30.37
C ALA A 88 -13.12 -17.10 -29.58
N VAL A 89 -13.06 -17.88 -28.49
CA VAL A 89 -14.21 -18.10 -27.58
C VAL A 89 -14.64 -16.81 -26.89
N ASN A 90 -13.69 -15.99 -26.40
CA ASN A 90 -14.03 -14.69 -25.79
C ASN A 90 -14.66 -13.72 -26.80
N ARG A 91 -14.21 -13.75 -28.07
CA ARG A 91 -14.87 -12.99 -29.16
C ARG A 91 -16.30 -13.49 -29.38
N LEU A 92 -16.53 -14.80 -29.33
CA LEU A 92 -17.86 -15.39 -29.46
C LEU A 92 -18.79 -14.99 -28.29
N GLN A 93 -18.30 -15.07 -27.05
CA GLN A 93 -19.03 -14.63 -25.85
C GLN A 93 -19.40 -13.14 -25.90
N SER A 94 -18.51 -12.29 -26.43
CA SER A 94 -18.76 -10.84 -26.54
C SER A 94 -19.88 -10.47 -27.51
N ARG A 95 -20.26 -11.39 -28.42
CA ARG A 95 -21.36 -11.21 -29.39
C ARG A 95 -22.74 -11.55 -28.81
N ILE A 96 -22.82 -12.11 -27.59
CA ILE A 96 -24.08 -12.51 -26.95
C ILE A 96 -24.32 -11.61 -25.74
N PRO A 97 -25.14 -10.54 -25.85
CA PRO A 97 -25.62 -9.83 -24.69
C PRO A 97 -26.73 -10.67 -24.05
N SER A 98 -26.47 -11.22 -22.87
CA SER A 98 -27.41 -11.92 -21.97
C SER A 98 -27.85 -13.35 -22.33
N ALA A 99 -27.06 -14.35 -21.90
CA ALA A 99 -27.55 -15.64 -21.38
C ALA A 99 -26.40 -16.46 -20.75
N MET A 100 -26.06 -16.23 -19.48
CA MET A 100 -25.59 -17.30 -18.59
C MET A 100 -25.77 -16.89 -17.11
N PRO A 101 -26.35 -17.76 -16.25
CA PRO A 101 -26.46 -17.53 -14.82
C PRO A 101 -25.11 -17.67 -14.10
N GLU A 102 -24.92 -16.86 -13.06
CA GLU A 102 -23.89 -16.92 -12.00
C GLU A 102 -23.17 -18.28 -11.82
N PRO A 103 -21.82 -18.34 -11.88
CA PRO A 103 -21.07 -19.49 -11.43
C PRO A 103 -20.81 -19.43 -9.92
N TRP A 104 -21.31 -20.46 -9.24
CA TRP A 104 -20.98 -20.90 -7.89
C TRP A 104 -19.53 -20.63 -7.48
N THR A 105 -19.41 -20.02 -6.30
CA THR A 105 -18.21 -19.91 -5.51
C THR A 105 -17.60 -21.28 -5.22
N THR A 106 -16.34 -21.50 -5.61
CA THR A 106 -15.44 -22.42 -4.92
C THR A 106 -14.08 -21.77 -4.73
N HIS A 107 -13.66 -21.76 -3.46
CA HIS A 107 -12.35 -21.35 -2.98
C HIS A 107 -11.24 -22.25 -3.55
N SER A 108 -10.11 -21.67 -3.97
CA SER A 108 -8.76 -22.07 -3.53
C SER A 108 -7.65 -21.27 -4.25
N ASP A 109 -6.89 -20.55 -3.43
CA ASP A 109 -5.43 -20.39 -3.40
C ASP A 109 -4.61 -20.10 -4.68
N GLY A 110 -4.15 -18.84 -4.74
CA GLY A 110 -2.74 -18.45 -4.79
C GLY A 110 -1.76 -19.18 -5.71
N ALA A 111 -1.40 -18.52 -6.82
CA ALA A 111 -0.01 -18.43 -7.28
C ALA A 111 0.13 -17.24 -8.26
N ALA A 112 0.94 -16.25 -7.87
CA ALA A 112 1.56 -15.34 -8.81
C ALA A 112 2.59 -16.10 -9.65
N VAL A 113 2.86 -15.64 -10.89
CA VAL A 113 4.20 -15.39 -11.46
C VAL A 113 4.17 -15.30 -13.01
N LEU A 114 4.71 -14.16 -13.49
CA LEU A 114 5.46 -13.86 -14.73
C LEU A 114 4.91 -14.22 -16.12
N GLY A 115 5.01 -13.24 -17.03
CA GLY A 115 5.05 -13.52 -18.46
C GLY A 115 4.72 -12.35 -19.38
N ALA A 116 5.28 -11.16 -19.16
CA ALA A 116 5.34 -10.16 -20.22
C ALA A 116 6.24 -10.72 -21.34
N THR A 117 5.65 -11.02 -22.49
CA THR A 117 6.40 -11.18 -23.74
C THR A 117 5.91 -10.14 -24.72
N MET A 118 6.87 -9.30 -25.07
CA MET A 118 6.80 -8.20 -25.99
C MET A 118 7.19 -8.78 -27.35
N GLU A 119 6.25 -8.90 -28.29
CA GLU A 119 6.58 -9.17 -29.69
C GLU A 119 6.40 -7.90 -30.51
N CYS A 120 7.54 -7.30 -30.83
CA CYS A 120 7.67 -6.26 -31.83
C CYS A 120 7.55 -6.90 -33.21
N ASN A 121 6.67 -6.37 -34.07
CA ASN A 121 6.87 -6.49 -35.50
C ASN A 121 6.56 -5.16 -36.17
N GLY A 122 7.63 -4.44 -36.52
CA GLY A 122 7.59 -3.18 -37.23
C GLY A 122 7.83 -3.37 -38.72
N ARG A 123 6.98 -2.73 -39.53
CA ARG A 123 7.33 -2.25 -40.87
C ARG A 123 6.56 -0.96 -41.11
N HIS A 124 7.26 0.18 -41.14
CA HIS A 124 7.32 1.11 -42.27
C HIS A 124 8.09 2.39 -41.90
N LYS A 125 8.84 2.90 -42.89
CA LYS A 125 9.85 3.98 -42.83
C LYS A 125 9.25 5.38 -43.01
N HIS A 126 9.96 6.37 -42.44
CA HIS A 126 10.26 7.77 -42.90
C HIS A 126 10.01 8.81 -41.79
N ARG A 127 11.06 9.31 -41.11
CA ARG A 127 11.93 10.50 -41.39
C ARG A 127 11.25 11.86 -41.14
N ALA A 128 11.49 12.47 -39.96
CA ALA A 128 12.17 13.77 -39.76
C ALA A 128 11.75 14.53 -38.47
N ALA A 129 12.76 14.80 -37.62
CA ALA A 129 13.03 16.03 -36.84
C ALA A 129 12.14 16.51 -35.66
N CYS A 130 12.85 16.73 -34.54
CA CYS A 130 12.73 17.74 -33.47
C CYS A 130 12.05 17.39 -32.12
N GLU A 131 12.94 17.39 -31.11
CA GLU A 131 12.85 17.92 -29.74
C GLU A 131 11.98 17.24 -28.66
N ASP A 132 12.69 16.90 -27.57
CA ASP A 132 12.27 16.16 -26.40
C ASP A 132 11.29 16.92 -25.51
N THR A 133 10.06 16.42 -25.37
CA THR A 133 9.23 16.64 -24.17
C THR A 133 8.20 15.51 -24.02
N VAL A 134 8.50 14.47 -23.24
CA VAL A 134 7.51 13.43 -22.88
C VAL A 134 6.92 13.73 -21.50
N ALA A 135 5.80 14.44 -21.51
CA ALA A 135 4.78 14.35 -20.49
C ALA A 135 3.76 13.30 -20.95
N SER A 136 3.79 12.09 -20.37
CA SER A 136 2.76 11.07 -20.64
C SER A 136 1.42 11.47 -19.99
N ARG A 137 0.57 12.12 -20.79
CA ARG A 137 -0.89 12.03 -20.68
C ARG A 137 -1.33 10.71 -21.31
N LEU A 138 -1.88 9.79 -20.52
CA LEU A 138 -2.80 8.78 -21.05
C LEU A 138 -4.23 9.35 -20.98
N GLN A 139 -4.60 10.07 -22.03
CA GLN A 139 -5.98 10.37 -22.39
C GLN A 139 -6.36 9.40 -23.51
N VAL A 140 -7.29 8.48 -23.24
CA VAL A 140 -7.96 7.68 -24.27
C VAL A 140 -9.12 8.52 -24.82
N PRO A 141 -9.22 8.77 -26.14
CA PRO A 141 -10.36 9.45 -26.72
C PRO A 141 -11.44 8.42 -27.12
N CYS A 142 -12.65 8.53 -26.59
CA CYS A 142 -13.82 7.86 -27.15
C CYS A 142 -14.64 8.88 -27.93
N GLN A 143 -14.62 8.74 -29.26
CA GLN A 143 -15.39 9.53 -30.20
C GLN A 143 -16.82 8.97 -30.27
N ALA A 144 -17.79 9.87 -30.12
CA ALA A 144 -19.21 9.56 -30.18
C ALA A 144 -19.69 9.33 -31.62
N ASN A 145 -20.60 8.37 -31.81
CA ASN A 145 -21.62 8.43 -32.85
C ASN A 145 -22.96 8.12 -32.20
N GLY A 146 -23.88 9.07 -32.31
CA GLY A 146 -25.22 8.98 -31.73
C GLY A 146 -26.21 8.31 -32.68
N HIS A 147 -27.21 7.65 -32.09
CA HIS A 147 -28.52 7.49 -32.71
C HIS A 147 -29.59 7.67 -31.63
N HIS A 148 -30.46 8.65 -31.85
CA HIS A 148 -31.67 8.94 -31.09
C HIS A 148 -32.76 7.92 -31.42
N TYR A 149 -33.46 7.40 -30.41
CA TYR A 149 -34.90 7.08 -30.50
C TYR A 149 -35.58 7.35 -29.14
N HIS A 150 -36.81 7.86 -29.24
CA HIS A 150 -37.61 8.55 -28.22
C HIS A 150 -38.65 7.63 -27.56
N ASN A 151 -39.04 8.02 -26.33
CA ASN A 151 -40.31 7.78 -25.61
C ASN A 151 -40.60 6.34 -25.12
N THR A 152 -41.14 6.07 -23.93
CA THR A 152 -41.81 6.81 -22.84
C THR A 152 -41.99 5.76 -21.72
N SER A 153 -41.63 5.98 -20.45
CA SER A 153 -42.52 6.55 -19.42
C SER A 153 -41.73 6.77 -18.11
N ALA A 154 -42.18 7.75 -17.34
CA ALA A 154 -41.42 8.44 -16.31
C ALA A 154 -41.08 7.59 -15.07
N GLU A 155 -39.78 7.41 -14.81
CA GLU A 155 -39.23 7.50 -13.46
C GLU A 155 -38.06 8.48 -13.43
N ARG A 156 -38.11 9.37 -12.45
CA ARG A 156 -37.30 10.58 -12.34
C ARG A 156 -35.85 10.24 -11.96
N TRP A 157 -35.02 9.93 -12.94
CA TRP A 157 -33.58 9.81 -12.77
C TRP A 157 -32.91 11.14 -13.13
N HIS A 158 -32.43 11.85 -12.11
CA HIS A 158 -31.54 12.99 -12.28
C HIS A 158 -30.24 12.52 -12.98
N PRO A 159 -29.89 13.04 -14.17
CA PRO A 159 -28.62 12.70 -14.79
C PRO A 159 -27.50 13.33 -13.95
N TYR A 160 -26.56 12.48 -13.56
CA TYR A 160 -25.29 12.85 -12.95
C TYR A 160 -24.69 14.05 -13.67
N SER A 161 -24.71 15.20 -13.00
CA SER A 161 -23.93 16.37 -13.39
C SER A 161 -22.49 15.90 -13.63
N SER A 162 -21.91 16.30 -14.75
CA SER A 162 -20.47 16.27 -14.99
C SER A 162 -19.72 16.75 -13.75
N GLY A 163 -19.29 15.79 -12.95
CA GLY A 163 -18.57 16.04 -11.73
C GLY A 163 -17.15 16.38 -12.14
N LYS A 164 -16.79 17.67 -12.09
CA LYS A 164 -15.46 18.05 -11.59
C LYS A 164 -15.07 17.01 -10.56
N CYS A 165 -13.90 16.40 -10.68
CA CYS A 165 -13.31 15.66 -9.57
C CYS A 165 -13.18 16.68 -8.43
N ARG A 166 -14.23 16.77 -7.59
CA ARG A 166 -14.21 17.55 -6.37
C ARG A 166 -13.10 16.88 -5.60
N ASP A 167 -11.95 17.56 -5.48
CA ASP A 167 -10.93 17.28 -4.46
C ASP A 167 -11.71 16.74 -3.26
N ALA A 168 -11.59 15.44 -2.94
CA ALA A 168 -12.31 14.86 -1.83
C ALA A 168 -11.98 15.76 -0.63
N GLN A 169 -12.97 16.51 -0.17
CA GLN A 169 -12.74 17.59 0.77
C GLN A 169 -12.33 16.90 2.08
N LEU A 170 -11.01 16.86 2.31
CA LEU A 170 -10.43 16.28 3.51
C LEU A 170 -10.70 17.26 4.65
N ASP A 171 -11.91 17.18 5.20
CA ASP A 171 -12.34 18.06 6.27
C ASP A 171 -11.52 17.79 7.54
N PRO A 172 -11.00 18.83 8.21
CA PRO A 172 -10.21 18.65 9.42
C PRO A 172 -11.12 18.22 10.57
N GLU A 173 -11.12 16.92 10.87
CA GLU A 173 -11.84 16.37 12.01
C GLU A 173 -11.06 16.60 13.30
N TYR A 174 -11.19 17.79 13.87
CA TYR A 174 -10.48 18.19 15.09
C TYR A 174 -10.79 17.28 16.28
N TRP A 175 -12.02 16.76 16.39
CA TRP A 175 -12.38 15.86 17.50
C TRP A 175 -11.60 14.53 17.47
N LYS A 176 -11.39 13.94 16.29
CA LYS A 176 -10.56 12.72 16.14
C LYS A 176 -9.10 13.01 16.41
N THR A 177 -8.66 14.22 16.03
CA THR A 177 -7.30 14.69 16.34
C THR A 177 -7.12 14.82 17.85
N ALA A 178 -8.08 15.42 18.55
CA ALA A 178 -8.08 15.52 20.01
C ALA A 178 -8.05 14.14 20.68
N LEU A 179 -8.85 13.18 20.21
CA LEU A 179 -8.83 11.81 20.74
C LEU A 179 -7.47 11.14 20.53
N SER A 180 -6.84 11.32 19.37
CA SER A 180 -5.50 10.79 19.10
C SER A 180 -4.43 11.41 20.00
N VAL A 181 -4.54 12.71 20.30
CA VAL A 181 -3.67 13.40 21.26
C VAL A 181 -3.88 12.84 22.67
N VAL A 182 -5.13 12.67 23.12
CA VAL A 182 -5.43 12.06 24.43
C VAL A 182 -4.84 10.65 24.53
N TYR A 183 -4.97 9.84 23.48
CA TYR A 183 -4.35 8.52 23.41
C TYR A 183 -2.82 8.60 23.53
N PHE A 184 -2.17 9.49 22.77
CA PHE A 184 -0.72 9.65 22.82
C PHE A 184 -0.23 10.15 24.19
N VAL A 185 -0.91 11.13 24.78
CA VAL A 185 -0.64 11.66 26.13
C VAL A 185 -0.78 10.54 27.16
N PHE A 186 -1.85 9.75 27.11
CA PHE A 186 -2.02 8.59 27.99
C PHE A 186 -0.87 7.59 27.85
N VAL A 187 -0.44 7.27 26.62
CA VAL A 187 0.69 6.37 26.39
C VAL A 187 2.01 6.96 26.89
N CYS A 188 2.25 8.26 26.73
CA CYS A 188 3.44 8.92 27.29
C CYS A 188 3.47 8.77 28.82
N GLY A 189 2.32 8.89 29.47
CA GLY A 189 2.17 8.65 30.90
C GLY A 189 2.41 7.23 31.33
N ALA A 190 1.79 6.29 30.63
CA ALA A 190 2.04 4.88 30.85
C ALA A 190 3.53 4.57 30.67
N THR A 191 4.19 5.16 29.66
CA THR A 191 5.63 5.01 29.44
C THR A 191 6.42 5.54 30.63
N ALA A 192 6.16 6.76 31.10
CA ALA A 192 6.85 7.31 32.26
C ALA A 192 6.69 6.45 33.53
N CYS A 193 5.48 5.94 33.79
CA CYS A 193 5.23 5.02 34.89
C CYS A 193 5.98 3.68 34.72
N VAL A 194 5.95 3.09 33.52
CA VAL A 194 6.65 1.84 33.22
C VAL A 194 8.16 2.01 33.35
N MET A 195 8.72 3.14 32.92
CA MET A 195 10.14 3.44 33.09
C MET A 195 10.55 3.44 34.57
N VAL A 196 9.73 3.99 35.47
CA VAL A 196 9.97 3.92 36.93
C VAL A 196 9.88 2.48 37.45
N ILE A 197 8.87 1.72 37.02
CA ILE A 197 8.69 0.32 37.45
C ILE A 197 9.86 -0.55 36.98
N VAL A 198 10.26 -0.42 35.72
CA VAL A 198 11.32 -1.22 35.12
C VAL A 198 12.66 -0.86 35.73
N HIS A 199 12.89 0.42 36.06
CA HIS A 199 14.07 0.86 36.80
C HIS A 199 14.25 0.13 38.14
N GLU A 200 13.17 -0.11 38.89
CA GLU A 200 13.22 -0.89 40.14
C GLU A 200 13.46 -2.39 39.93
N ARG A 201 13.09 -2.91 38.75
CA ARG A 201 13.28 -4.31 38.34
C ARG A 201 14.59 -4.57 37.62
N VAL A 202 15.44 -3.55 37.43
CA VAL A 202 16.76 -3.73 36.82
C VAL A 202 17.57 -4.70 37.69
N PRO A 203 18.12 -5.78 37.11
CA PRO A 203 18.96 -6.71 37.85
C PRO A 203 20.24 -6.02 38.32
N ASP A 204 20.75 -6.43 39.48
CA ASP A 204 21.99 -5.87 40.03
C ASP A 204 23.18 -6.18 39.10
N MET A 205 23.92 -5.13 38.73
CA MET A 205 25.05 -5.19 37.79
C MET A 205 26.20 -6.08 38.29
N ARG A 206 26.32 -6.28 39.62
CA ARG A 206 27.34 -7.17 40.20
C ARG A 206 27.05 -8.64 39.95
N THR A 207 25.77 -9.01 39.96
CA THR A 207 25.31 -10.39 39.79
C THR A 207 25.10 -10.71 38.31
N TYR A 208 24.63 -9.74 37.53
CA TYR A 208 24.29 -9.89 36.11
C TYR A 208 25.08 -8.88 35.27
N PRO A 209 26.22 -9.28 34.66
CA PRO A 209 26.99 -8.40 33.80
C PRO A 209 26.23 -8.04 32.50
N PRO A 210 26.73 -7.05 31.74
CA PRO A 210 26.20 -6.71 30.42
C PRO A 210 26.21 -7.93 29.48
N LEU A 211 25.20 -8.02 28.61
CA LEU A 211 25.16 -9.07 27.60
C LEU A 211 26.24 -8.81 26.54
N PRO A 212 26.84 -9.88 25.95
CA PRO A 212 27.81 -9.71 24.87
C PRO A 212 27.15 -9.07 23.65
N ASP A 213 27.75 -7.99 23.15
CA ASP A 213 27.23 -7.22 22.03
C ASP A 213 28.39 -6.79 21.13
N ILE A 214 28.42 -7.36 19.92
CA ILE A 214 29.51 -7.20 18.96
C ILE A 214 29.83 -5.73 18.68
N PHE A 215 28.81 -4.87 18.62
CA PHE A 215 29.04 -3.46 18.33
C PHE A 215 29.69 -2.74 19.52
N LEU A 216 29.17 -2.96 20.72
CA LEU A 216 29.68 -2.34 21.95
C LEU A 216 31.08 -2.86 22.30
N ASP A 217 31.40 -4.09 21.93
CA ASP A 217 32.74 -4.67 22.10
C ASP A 217 33.76 -4.11 21.09
N SER A 218 33.29 -3.69 19.91
CA SER A 218 34.15 -3.23 18.80
C SER A 218 34.40 -1.72 18.79
N VAL A 219 33.47 -0.93 19.32
CA VAL A 219 33.53 0.54 19.29
C VAL A 219 33.83 1.07 20.69
N PRO A 220 34.82 1.97 20.87
CA PRO A 220 35.04 2.59 22.17
C PRO A 220 33.92 3.59 22.49
N ARG A 221 33.52 3.62 23.76
CA ARG A 221 32.48 4.52 24.25
C ARG A 221 32.86 5.99 24.03
N ILE A 222 31.91 6.77 23.51
CA ILE A 222 32.01 8.22 23.35
C ILE A 222 31.00 8.91 24.30
N PRO A 223 31.45 9.58 25.37
CA PRO A 223 30.55 10.08 26.43
C PRO A 223 29.64 11.23 25.99
N TRP A 224 30.05 12.03 24.99
CA TRP A 224 29.24 13.13 24.46
C TRP A 224 28.26 12.68 23.35
N ALA A 225 28.36 11.44 22.88
CA ALA A 225 27.58 10.98 21.74
C ALA A 225 26.07 11.00 22.04
N PHE A 226 25.67 10.60 23.25
CA PHE A 226 24.25 10.57 23.61
C PHE A 226 23.59 11.95 23.53
N ALA A 227 24.26 12.99 24.03
CA ALA A 227 23.80 14.37 23.92
C ALA A 227 23.66 14.81 22.44
N MET A 228 24.54 14.35 21.55
CA MET A 228 24.43 14.61 20.11
C MET A 228 23.28 13.87 19.45
N ALA A 229 22.96 12.64 19.88
CA ALA A 229 21.76 11.95 19.43
C ALA A 229 20.49 12.74 19.78
N GLU A 230 20.42 13.30 20.99
CA GLU A 230 19.29 14.13 21.42
C GLU A 230 19.20 15.43 20.61
N VAL A 231 20.32 16.08 20.32
CA VAL A 231 20.36 17.27 19.43
C VAL A 231 19.90 16.92 18.01
N CYS A 232 20.27 15.75 17.47
CA CYS A 232 19.74 15.27 16.19
C CYS A 232 18.21 15.09 16.25
N GLY A 233 17.69 14.51 17.34
CA GLY A 233 16.27 14.33 17.58
C GLY A 233 15.50 15.64 17.68
N LEU A 234 16.03 16.61 18.43
CA LEU A 234 15.46 17.95 18.53
C LEU A 234 15.47 18.68 17.19
N THR A 235 16.56 18.54 16.41
CA THR A 235 16.67 19.13 15.07
C THR A 235 15.60 18.54 14.14
N LEU A 236 15.44 17.22 14.09
CA LEU A 236 14.35 16.57 13.33
C LEU A 236 12.97 16.99 13.83
N GLY A 237 12.80 17.13 15.16
CA GLY A 237 11.55 17.60 15.77
C GLY A 237 11.19 19.01 15.32
N THR A 238 12.15 19.93 15.30
CA THR A 238 11.95 21.30 14.80
C THR A 238 11.61 21.34 13.32
N MET A 239 12.32 20.57 12.48
CA MET A 239 12.00 20.42 11.06
C MET A 239 10.57 19.93 10.85
N TRP A 240 10.16 18.91 11.60
CA TRP A 240 8.81 18.36 11.52
C TRP A 240 7.73 19.35 11.99
N ILE A 241 7.96 20.08 13.08
CA ILE A 241 7.04 21.14 13.54
C ILE A 241 6.87 22.21 12.45
N LEU A 242 7.95 22.63 11.78
CA LEU A 242 7.87 23.57 10.67
C LEU A 242 7.05 23.03 9.50
N VAL A 243 7.26 21.76 9.12
CA VAL A 243 6.45 21.07 8.09
C VAL A 243 4.98 21.05 8.50
N LEU A 244 4.66 20.67 9.73
CA LEU A 244 3.29 20.63 10.25
C LEU A 244 2.62 22.01 10.23
N LEU A 245 3.33 23.07 10.62
CA LEU A 245 2.78 24.43 10.66
C LEU A 245 2.44 24.94 9.26
N LEU A 246 3.28 24.64 8.27
CA LEU A 246 3.13 25.10 6.89
C LEU A 246 2.21 24.20 6.05
N HIS A 247 1.88 22.99 6.51
CA HIS A 247 1.06 22.05 5.75
C HIS A 247 -0.44 22.38 5.86
N LYS A 248 -1.17 22.36 4.73
CA LYS A 248 -2.61 22.68 4.69
C LYS A 248 -3.45 21.71 5.54
N HIS A 249 -3.09 20.42 5.54
CA HIS A 249 -3.81 19.35 6.24
C HIS A 249 -3.18 18.98 7.59
N ARG A 250 -2.64 19.96 8.32
CA ARG A 250 -1.87 19.77 9.58
C ARG A 250 -2.53 18.87 10.63
N SER A 251 -3.86 18.92 10.78
CA SER A 251 -4.60 18.10 11.74
C SER A 251 -4.53 16.61 11.41
N ILE A 252 -4.61 16.24 10.12
CA ILE A 252 -4.52 14.85 9.67
C ILE A 252 -3.11 14.31 9.91
N LEU A 253 -2.08 15.07 9.54
CA LEU A 253 -0.68 14.69 9.74
C LEU A 253 -0.36 14.50 11.23
N PHE A 254 -0.79 15.45 12.05
CA PHE A 254 -0.57 15.38 13.50
C PHE A 254 -1.30 14.20 14.15
N ARG A 255 -2.55 13.93 13.74
CA ARG A 255 -3.30 12.75 14.18
C ARG A 255 -2.58 11.44 13.80
N ARG A 256 -2.04 11.34 12.59
CA ARG A 256 -1.28 10.16 12.14
C ARG A 256 -0.01 9.97 12.98
N LEU A 257 0.72 11.05 13.26
CA LEU A 257 1.90 11.04 14.12
C LEU A 257 1.55 10.55 15.52
N CYS A 258 0.56 11.13 16.19
CA CYS A 258 0.15 10.74 17.53
C CYS A 258 -0.32 9.27 17.59
N SER A 259 -1.09 8.81 16.60
CA SER A 259 -1.54 7.41 16.52
C SER A 259 -0.39 6.43 16.34
N LEU A 260 0.55 6.71 15.42
CA LEU A 260 1.69 5.84 15.16
C LEU A 260 2.66 5.83 16.33
N MET A 261 3.04 7.02 16.82
CA MET A 261 3.94 7.15 17.97
C MET A 261 3.33 6.48 19.21
N GLY A 262 2.06 6.72 19.51
CA GLY A 262 1.38 6.08 20.64
C GLY A 262 1.33 4.55 20.52
N THR A 263 1.09 4.01 19.33
CA THR A 263 1.05 2.54 19.13
C THR A 263 2.42 1.91 19.34
N VAL A 264 3.46 2.55 18.81
CA VAL A 264 4.85 2.09 18.94
C VAL A 264 5.32 2.15 20.41
N PHE A 265 5.05 3.26 21.11
CA PHE A 265 5.40 3.39 22.52
C PHE A 265 4.57 2.49 23.44
N LEU A 266 3.31 2.20 23.09
CA LEU A 266 2.52 1.21 23.83
C LEU A 266 3.14 -0.19 23.73
N LEU A 267 3.62 -0.57 22.54
CA LEU A 267 4.37 -1.82 22.36
C LEU A 267 5.64 -1.81 23.22
N ARG A 268 6.39 -0.70 23.26
CA ARG A 268 7.57 -0.50 24.13
C ARG A 268 7.23 -0.77 25.61
N CYS A 269 6.13 -0.19 26.10
CA CYS A 269 5.68 -0.38 27.48
C CYS A 269 5.46 -1.86 27.78
N VAL A 270 4.77 -2.58 26.89
CA VAL A 270 4.49 -4.00 27.07
C VAL A 270 5.79 -4.82 27.05
N THR A 271 6.69 -4.60 26.10
CA THR A 271 7.94 -5.36 26.00
C THR A 271 8.85 -5.15 27.20
N MET A 272 8.97 -3.91 27.68
CA MET A 272 9.79 -3.59 28.85
C MET A 272 9.23 -4.18 30.15
N LEU A 273 7.90 -4.27 30.27
CA LEU A 273 7.27 -4.92 31.42
C LEU A 273 7.45 -6.44 31.41
N ILE A 274 7.44 -7.06 30.22
CA ILE A 274 7.62 -8.51 30.07
C ILE A 274 9.07 -8.91 30.35
N THR A 275 10.05 -8.12 29.90
CA THR A 275 11.46 -8.47 30.05
C THR A 275 12.31 -7.23 30.35
N SER A 276 12.95 -7.22 31.52
CA SER A 276 13.98 -6.25 31.87
C SER A 276 15.37 -6.83 31.57
N LEU A 277 16.18 -6.09 30.82
CA LEU A 277 17.55 -6.49 30.49
C LEU A 277 18.57 -5.89 31.48
N SER A 278 19.75 -6.49 31.59
CA SER A 278 20.86 -5.93 32.37
C SER A 278 21.43 -4.67 31.70
N VAL A 279 22.06 -3.82 32.49
CA VAL A 279 22.62 -2.54 32.06
C VAL A 279 23.75 -2.77 31.04
N PRO A 280 23.78 -2.07 29.89
CA PRO A 280 24.76 -2.30 28.82
C PRO A 280 26.18 -1.80 29.16
N GLY A 281 26.33 -0.93 30.16
CA GLY A 281 27.64 -0.36 30.51
C GLY A 281 27.80 -0.06 31.99
N VAL A 282 29.02 -0.29 32.49
CA VAL A 282 29.40 -0.03 33.90
C VAL A 282 29.38 1.46 34.26
N HIS A 283 29.41 2.32 33.24
CA HIS A 283 29.40 3.77 33.40
C HIS A 283 28.04 4.35 33.78
N LEU A 284 26.95 3.61 33.55
CA LEU A 284 25.64 3.99 34.07
C LEU A 284 25.60 3.60 35.54
N GLN A 285 25.89 4.56 36.42
CA GLN A 285 25.67 4.39 37.85
C GLN A 285 24.17 4.49 38.13
N CYS A 286 23.46 3.37 37.93
CA CYS A 286 22.07 3.23 38.33
C CYS A 286 22.02 3.19 39.86
N SER A 287 21.78 4.34 40.49
CA SER A 287 21.74 4.45 41.96
C SER A 287 20.75 3.44 42.54
N ALA A 288 21.26 2.62 43.45
CA ALA A 288 20.56 1.50 44.05
C ALA A 288 19.34 2.00 44.84
N LYS A 289 18.14 1.58 44.43
CA LYS A 289 16.91 1.50 45.25
C LYS A 289 16.83 2.55 46.37
N GLU A 290 16.72 3.84 46.04
CA GLU A 290 16.07 4.72 47.00
C GLU A 290 14.63 4.21 47.10
N TYR A 291 14.23 3.79 48.30
CA TYR A 291 12.91 3.24 48.60
C TYR A 291 11.90 4.39 48.48
N LEU A 292 11.59 4.82 47.26
CA LEU A 292 10.60 5.86 47.03
C LEU A 292 9.25 5.30 47.46
N ASP A 293 8.63 5.98 48.41
CA ASP A 293 7.23 5.78 48.75
C ASP A 293 6.36 5.91 47.47
N SER A 294 5.15 5.36 47.48
CA SER A 294 4.26 5.34 46.30
C SER A 294 4.07 6.73 45.69
N TRP A 295 4.06 7.78 46.51
CA TRP A 295 4.02 9.17 46.08
C TRP A 295 5.32 9.62 45.39
N GLY A 296 6.48 9.25 45.92
CA GLY A 296 7.78 9.53 45.30
C GLY A 296 7.89 8.91 43.91
N LYS A 297 7.35 7.69 43.72
CA LYS A 297 7.31 7.05 42.40
C LYS A 297 6.51 7.85 41.38
N ILE A 298 5.36 8.39 41.80
CA ILE A 298 4.52 9.25 40.95
C ILE A 298 5.25 10.56 40.64
N GLN A 299 5.92 11.19 41.62
CA GLN A 299 6.70 12.40 41.39
C GLN A 299 7.86 12.17 40.41
N ARG A 300 8.55 11.03 40.53
CA ARG A 300 9.60 10.64 39.59
C ARG A 300 9.03 10.38 38.18
N ALA A 301 7.90 9.69 38.07
CA ALA A 301 7.21 9.48 36.79
C ALA A 301 6.79 10.81 36.16
N LEU A 302 6.28 11.76 36.95
CA LEU A 302 5.94 13.10 36.48
C LEU A 302 7.16 13.90 36.02
N THR A 303 8.30 13.75 36.68
CA THR A 303 9.56 14.39 36.29
C THR A 303 10.08 13.81 34.96
N ILE A 304 10.02 12.49 34.79
CA ILE A 304 10.36 11.82 33.53
C ILE A 304 9.42 12.28 32.40
N TRP A 305 8.12 12.37 32.70
CA TRP A 305 7.13 12.87 31.75
C TRP A 305 7.46 14.29 31.30
N SER A 306 7.64 15.23 32.24
CA SER A 306 7.86 16.64 31.93
C SER A 306 9.18 16.88 31.19
N GLY A 307 10.20 16.05 31.43
CA GLY A 307 11.47 16.05 30.70
C GLY A 307 11.43 15.32 29.34
N LEU A 308 10.28 14.80 28.91
CA LEU A 308 10.12 13.97 27.70
C LEU A 308 11.06 12.75 27.66
N GLY A 309 11.56 12.30 28.81
CA GLY A 309 12.54 11.22 28.91
C GLY A 309 13.92 11.54 28.35
N MET A 310 14.28 12.82 28.14
CA MET A 310 15.59 13.23 27.62
C MET A 310 16.62 13.40 28.75
N THR A 311 17.83 12.92 28.53
CA THR A 311 18.96 13.11 29.44
C THR A 311 19.46 14.55 29.51
N LEU A 312 19.29 15.36 28.45
CA LEU A 312 19.55 16.82 28.50
C LEU A 312 18.74 17.54 29.59
N THR A 313 17.59 17.00 29.99
CA THR A 313 16.76 17.56 31.07
C THR A 313 17.17 17.07 32.46
N GLY A 314 18.27 16.32 32.56
CA GLY A 314 18.78 15.74 33.80
C GLY A 314 18.09 14.43 34.22
N VAL A 315 17.27 13.85 33.34
CA VAL A 315 16.57 12.59 33.61
C VAL A 315 17.46 11.41 33.20
N HIS A 316 18.04 10.73 34.18
CA HIS A 316 18.73 9.46 33.99
C HIS A 316 17.85 8.31 34.48
N THR A 317 17.41 7.48 33.53
CA THR A 317 16.64 6.26 33.79
C THR A 317 17.46 5.05 33.41
N CYS A 318 17.27 3.95 34.13
CA CYS A 318 17.87 2.67 33.79
C CYS A 318 16.77 1.63 33.57
N GLY A 319 17.06 0.63 32.75
CA GLY A 319 16.20 -0.53 32.53
C GLY A 319 15.41 -0.49 31.23
N ASP A 320 15.52 0.57 30.45
CA ASP A 320 14.77 0.78 29.23
C ASP A 320 15.52 0.30 27.97
N TYR A 321 16.25 -0.80 28.13
CA TYR A 321 17.18 -1.36 27.14
C TYR A 321 16.54 -2.34 26.14
N MET A 322 15.22 -2.48 26.16
CA MET A 322 14.45 -3.28 25.21
C MET A 322 13.45 -2.39 24.48
N PHE A 323 13.65 -2.24 23.17
CA PHE A 323 12.94 -1.39 22.23
C PHE A 323 13.23 0.14 22.35
N SER A 324 14.30 0.70 21.74
CA SER A 324 14.87 2.05 21.94
C SER A 324 13.95 3.21 21.48
N GLY A 325 13.55 4.07 22.42
CA GLY A 325 12.63 5.18 22.22
C GLY A 325 13.25 6.32 21.41
N HIS A 326 14.53 6.64 21.64
CA HIS A 326 15.26 7.63 20.85
C HIS A 326 15.33 7.21 19.38
N THR A 327 15.64 5.93 19.12
CA THR A 327 15.67 5.38 17.77
C THR A 327 14.29 5.47 17.11
N VAL A 328 13.22 5.11 17.82
CA VAL A 328 11.82 5.24 17.35
C VAL A 328 11.51 6.68 16.96
N VAL A 329 11.83 7.65 17.82
CA VAL A 329 11.51 9.07 17.57
C VAL A 329 12.30 9.60 16.37
N LEU A 330 13.61 9.34 16.28
CA LEU A 330 14.46 9.73 15.16
C LEU A 330 13.91 9.19 13.83
N THR A 331 13.65 7.89 13.76
CA THR A 331 13.18 7.23 12.53
C THR A 331 11.79 7.67 12.15
N MET A 332 10.86 7.77 13.12
CA MET A 332 9.50 8.20 12.87
C MET A 332 9.49 9.64 12.34
N LEU A 333 10.21 10.57 12.96
CA LEU A 333 10.31 11.96 12.49
C LEU A 333 10.91 12.04 11.09
N ASN A 334 11.99 11.30 10.82
CA ASN A 334 12.59 11.24 9.48
C ASN A 334 11.57 10.78 8.43
N PHE A 335 10.84 9.69 8.68
CA PHE A 335 9.86 9.18 7.72
C PHE A 335 8.69 10.12 7.50
N PHE A 336 8.15 10.73 8.57
CA PHE A 336 7.11 11.74 8.45
C PHE A 336 7.58 12.97 7.67
N ILE A 337 8.81 13.45 7.89
CA ILE A 337 9.38 14.54 7.09
C ILE A 337 9.43 14.14 5.62
N THR A 338 9.96 12.95 5.29
CA THR A 338 10.11 12.52 3.89
C THR A 338 8.78 12.25 3.17
N GLU A 339 7.76 11.73 3.86
CA GLU A 339 6.46 11.40 3.27
C GLU A 339 5.63 12.67 2.97
N TYR A 340 5.60 13.60 3.91
CA TYR A 340 4.72 14.77 3.84
C TYR A 340 5.38 16.01 3.23
N THR A 341 6.62 15.92 2.75
CA THR A 341 7.28 17.01 2.01
C THR A 341 7.34 16.74 0.50
N PRO A 342 7.40 17.80 -0.35
CA PRO A 342 7.43 17.62 -1.79
C PRO A 342 8.72 16.93 -2.24
N ARG A 343 8.64 16.10 -3.29
CA ARG A 343 9.79 15.36 -3.84
C ARG A 343 10.96 16.23 -4.30
N GLY A 344 10.72 17.51 -4.62
CA GLY A 344 11.76 18.46 -5.02
C GLY A 344 12.58 19.03 -3.86
N TRP A 345 12.20 18.80 -2.60
CA TRP A 345 12.91 19.32 -1.42
C TRP A 345 14.03 18.37 -0.98
N TYR A 346 14.91 18.02 -1.92
CA TYR A 346 15.98 17.04 -1.72
C TYR A 346 16.86 17.37 -0.51
N PHE A 347 17.18 18.65 -0.29
CA PHE A 347 17.99 19.07 0.86
C PHE A 347 17.37 18.67 2.20
N ILE A 348 16.06 18.84 2.36
CA ILE A 348 15.36 18.48 3.62
C ILE A 348 15.35 16.97 3.80
N HIS A 349 15.11 16.20 2.73
CA HIS A 349 15.15 14.74 2.78
C HIS A 349 16.55 14.21 3.10
N THR A 350 17.57 14.72 2.42
CA THR A 350 18.96 14.32 2.67
C THR A 350 19.36 14.68 4.11
N ALA A 351 19.05 15.90 4.56
CA ALA A 351 19.33 16.30 5.93
C ALA A 351 18.62 15.42 6.96
N SER A 352 17.35 15.06 6.74
CA SER A 352 16.60 14.22 7.67
C SER A 352 17.17 12.80 7.76
N TRP A 353 17.56 12.21 6.63
CA TRP A 353 18.20 10.89 6.59
C TRP A 353 19.58 10.89 7.24
N VAL A 354 20.37 11.93 6.99
CA VAL A 354 21.70 12.12 7.60
C VAL A 354 21.56 12.24 9.13
N LEU A 355 20.65 13.08 9.61
CA LEU A 355 20.38 13.22 11.06
C LEU A 355 19.89 11.92 11.69
N ASN A 356 19.05 11.15 11.00
CA ASN A 356 18.59 9.85 11.47
C ASN A 356 19.75 8.84 11.57
N LEU A 357 20.60 8.75 10.54
CA LEU A 357 21.76 7.85 10.53
C LEU A 357 22.76 8.21 11.63
N PHE A 358 23.16 9.48 11.73
CA PHE A 358 24.08 9.93 12.76
C PHE A 358 23.48 9.83 14.17
N GLY A 359 22.18 10.14 14.34
CA GLY A 359 21.49 9.96 15.61
C GLY A 359 21.51 8.51 16.08
N ILE A 360 21.23 7.55 15.19
CA ILE A 360 21.33 6.11 15.48
C ILE A 360 22.77 5.71 15.85
N PHE A 361 23.75 6.18 15.07
CA PHE A 361 25.16 5.92 15.37
C PHE A 361 25.57 6.45 16.75
N PHE A 362 25.16 7.67 17.08
CA PHE A 362 25.48 8.29 18.36
C PHE A 362 24.82 7.59 19.57
N ILE A 363 23.60 7.05 19.40
CA ILE A 363 22.96 6.20 20.41
C ILE A 363 23.84 4.98 20.71
N LEU A 364 24.32 4.30 19.67
CA LEU A 364 25.17 3.11 19.83
C LEU A 364 26.54 3.48 20.41
N ALA A 365 27.18 4.53 19.92
CA ALA A 365 28.50 4.98 20.36
C ALA A 365 28.51 5.47 21.82
N ALA A 366 27.36 5.85 22.38
CA ALA A 366 27.25 6.21 23.79
C ALA A 366 27.28 5.00 24.74
N HIS A 367 26.99 3.80 24.23
CA HIS A 367 26.87 2.53 24.99
C HIS A 367 25.71 2.56 26.02
N GLU A 368 24.69 3.38 25.78
CA GLU A 368 23.51 3.52 26.65
C GLU A 368 22.40 2.53 26.24
N HIS A 369 22.44 2.00 25.01
CA HIS A 369 21.51 0.98 24.48
C HIS A 369 22.28 -0.16 23.81
N TYR A 370 21.73 -1.37 23.83
CA TYR A 370 22.26 -2.49 23.06
C TYR A 370 22.02 -2.30 21.55
N SER A 371 22.86 -2.90 20.71
CA SER A 371 22.71 -2.85 19.26
C SER A 371 21.42 -3.51 18.79
N ILE A 372 21.01 -4.62 19.44
CA ILE A 372 19.73 -5.28 19.16
C ILE A 372 18.53 -4.38 19.48
N ASP A 373 18.67 -3.56 20.51
CA ASP A 373 17.62 -2.64 20.94
C ASP A 373 17.33 -1.60 19.84
N VAL A 374 18.39 -1.00 19.31
CA VAL A 374 18.36 -0.05 18.21
C VAL A 374 17.88 -0.71 16.91
N PHE A 375 18.35 -1.91 16.59
CA PHE A 375 17.94 -2.64 15.38
C PHE A 375 16.45 -2.97 15.37
N VAL A 376 15.92 -3.52 16.46
CA VAL A 376 14.51 -3.88 16.59
C VAL A 376 13.63 -2.63 16.56
N ALA A 377 14.04 -1.55 17.23
CA ALA A 377 13.35 -0.27 17.19
C ALA A 377 13.24 0.31 15.76
N PHE A 378 14.36 0.32 15.02
CA PHE A 378 14.39 0.74 13.62
C PHE A 378 13.48 -0.12 12.74
N TYR A 379 13.56 -1.45 12.88
CA TYR A 379 12.77 -2.40 12.09
C TYR A 379 11.26 -2.24 12.33
N LEU A 380 10.82 -2.26 13.58
CA LEU A 380 9.40 -2.17 13.93
C LEU A 380 8.82 -0.80 13.55
N THR A 381 9.56 0.29 13.77
CA THR A 381 9.12 1.64 13.36
C THR A 381 8.93 1.71 11.84
N THR A 382 9.88 1.18 11.07
CA THR A 382 9.79 1.12 9.60
C THR A 382 8.61 0.30 9.12
N ARG A 383 8.39 -0.89 9.69
CA ARG A 383 7.27 -1.76 9.32
C ARG A 383 5.92 -1.16 9.67
N LEU A 384 5.77 -0.63 10.88
CA LEU A 384 4.53 0.01 11.30
C LEU A 384 4.22 1.25 10.46
N PHE A 385 5.22 2.07 10.14
CA PHE A 385 5.06 3.21 9.25
C PHE A 385 4.60 2.78 7.84
N LEU A 386 5.27 1.80 7.25
CA LEU A 386 4.95 1.31 5.90
C LEU A 386 3.56 0.68 5.86
N TYR A 387 3.22 -0.17 6.84
CA TYR A 387 1.90 -0.81 6.90
C TYR A 387 0.79 0.23 7.05
N TYR A 388 0.98 1.22 7.93
CA TYR A 388 0.02 2.29 8.12
C TYR A 388 -0.23 3.07 6.82
N HIS A 389 0.83 3.50 6.13
CA HIS A 389 0.71 4.31 4.92
C HIS A 389 0.21 3.48 3.72
N THR A 390 0.58 2.21 3.62
CA THR A 390 0.06 1.30 2.58
C THR A 390 -1.45 1.11 2.74
N LEU A 391 -1.92 0.92 3.98
CA LEU A 391 -3.34 0.79 4.29
C LEU A 391 -4.10 2.11 4.08
N SER A 392 -3.53 3.26 4.46
CA SER A 392 -4.20 4.56 4.29
C SER A 392 -4.25 5.02 2.84
N ASN A 393 -3.23 4.68 2.04
CA ASN A 393 -3.14 5.13 0.64
C ASN A 393 -3.97 4.24 -0.30
N THR A 394 -4.30 3.02 0.10
CA THR A 394 -5.04 2.06 -0.72
C THR A 394 -6.50 1.91 -0.25
N ARG A 395 -7.43 2.51 -0.99
CA ARG A 395 -8.87 2.55 -0.65
C ARG A 395 -9.51 1.17 -0.44
N VAL A 396 -9.06 0.16 -1.18
CA VAL A 396 -9.58 -1.22 -1.09
C VAL A 396 -9.25 -1.83 0.26
N TYR A 397 -8.01 -1.67 0.74
CA TYR A 397 -7.61 -2.21 2.04
C TYR A 397 -8.23 -1.44 3.21
N GLN A 398 -8.37 -0.12 3.08
CA GLN A 398 -9.00 0.73 4.08
C GLN A 398 -10.44 0.31 4.41
N ARG A 399 -11.23 -0.11 3.39
CA ARG A 399 -12.63 -0.54 3.57
C ARG A 399 -12.79 -2.03 3.88
N SER A 400 -11.71 -2.80 3.87
CA SER A 400 -11.76 -4.24 4.13
C SER A 400 -12.21 -4.53 5.57
N ARG A 401 -13.11 -5.51 5.74
CA ARG A 401 -13.49 -6.01 7.08
C ARG A 401 -12.27 -6.50 7.86
N ARG A 402 -11.27 -7.07 7.18
CA ARG A 402 -10.04 -7.57 7.82
C ARG A 402 -9.22 -6.42 8.44
N ALA A 403 -9.05 -5.31 7.73
CA ALA A 403 -8.32 -4.16 8.26
C ALA A 403 -9.00 -3.57 9.51
N ARG A 404 -10.34 -3.54 9.54
CA ARG A 404 -11.11 -3.07 10.72
C ARG A 404 -10.95 -3.97 11.94
N VAL A 405 -10.84 -5.28 11.75
CA VAL A 405 -10.69 -6.25 12.84
C VAL A 405 -9.26 -6.25 13.38
N TRP A 406 -8.26 -6.25 12.49
CA TRP A 406 -6.85 -6.33 12.88
C TRP A 406 -6.28 -5.00 13.36
N PHE A 407 -6.79 -3.88 12.83
CA PHE A 407 -6.32 -2.54 13.15
C PHE A 407 -7.51 -1.60 13.47
N PRO A 408 -8.21 -1.82 14.60
CA PRO A 408 -9.41 -1.05 14.94
C PRO A 408 -9.10 0.44 15.15
N LEU A 409 -7.97 0.76 15.79
CA LEU A 409 -7.52 2.14 16.03
C LEU A 409 -7.23 2.88 14.70
N PHE A 410 -6.55 2.20 13.77
CA PHE A 410 -6.30 2.69 12.41
C PHE A 410 -7.61 2.97 11.68
N SER A 411 -8.53 1.98 11.67
CA SER A 411 -9.80 2.13 10.97
C SER A 411 -10.57 3.35 11.49
N PHE A 412 -10.62 3.54 12.81
CA PHE A 412 -11.34 4.65 13.40
C PHE A 412 -10.78 6.02 12.99
N PHE A 413 -9.45 6.20 13.06
CA PHE A 413 -8.82 7.48 12.72
C PHE A 413 -8.85 7.79 11.23
N GLU A 414 -8.76 6.76 10.37
CA GLU A 414 -8.68 6.96 8.92
C GLU A 414 -10.02 6.81 8.19
N CYS A 415 -11.14 6.45 8.84
CA CYS A 415 -12.45 6.24 8.20
C CYS A 415 -12.88 7.32 7.18
N ASN A 416 -12.52 8.59 7.41
CA ASN A 416 -12.96 9.74 6.59
C ASN A 416 -11.85 10.32 5.70
N VAL A 417 -10.64 9.75 5.71
CA VAL A 417 -9.53 10.18 4.85
C VAL A 417 -9.42 9.25 3.66
N SER A 418 -9.88 9.70 2.49
CA SER A 418 -10.01 8.84 1.31
C SER A 418 -8.78 8.89 0.39
N GLY A 419 -7.71 8.17 0.75
CA GLY A 419 -6.50 8.01 -0.06
C GLY A 419 -5.32 8.89 0.38
N PRO A 420 -4.29 9.05 -0.48
CA PRO A 420 -3.07 9.77 -0.12
C PRO A 420 -3.35 11.26 0.12
N VAL A 421 -2.74 11.81 1.18
CA VAL A 421 -2.86 13.23 1.51
C VAL A 421 -1.98 14.04 0.56
N PRO A 422 -2.51 15.05 -0.15
CA PRO A 422 -1.70 15.83 -1.07
C PRO A 422 -0.76 16.78 -0.30
N ASN A 423 0.51 16.84 -0.72
CA ASN A 423 1.53 17.72 -0.15
C ASN A 423 1.30 19.18 -0.60
N ARG A 424 0.30 19.84 0.00
CA ARG A 424 -0.04 21.25 -0.25
C ARG A 424 0.32 22.09 0.97
N TYR A 425 1.09 23.15 0.75
CA TYR A 425 1.54 24.07 1.79
C TYR A 425 0.77 25.39 1.74
N CYS A 426 0.42 25.92 2.91
CA CYS A 426 -0.27 27.20 3.07
C CYS A 426 0.34 27.95 4.24
N TRP A 427 0.53 29.27 4.10
CA TRP A 427 1.00 30.10 5.20
C TRP A 427 -0.08 30.16 6.31
N PRO A 428 0.23 29.76 7.56
CA PRO A 428 -0.77 29.59 8.60
C PRO A 428 -1.22 30.91 9.27
N PHE A 429 -0.43 31.98 9.13
CA PHE A 429 -0.73 33.29 9.71
C PHE A 429 -1.37 34.21 8.66
N PRO A 430 -2.16 35.23 9.06
CA PRO A 430 -2.51 36.31 8.14
C PRO A 430 -1.20 36.90 7.59
N ARG A 431 -1.10 37.05 6.26
CA ARG A 431 0.13 37.53 5.61
C ARG A 431 0.59 38.81 6.31
N PRO A 432 1.85 38.90 6.80
CA PRO A 432 2.34 40.14 7.37
C PRO A 432 2.27 41.22 6.28
N HIS A 433 1.79 42.41 6.65
CA HIS A 433 1.61 43.55 5.75
C HIS A 433 2.90 43.90 4.97
N LEU A 434 4.06 43.52 5.51
CA LEU A 434 5.39 43.66 4.91
C LEU A 434 5.59 42.87 3.61
N LEU A 435 4.97 41.69 3.45
CA LEU A 435 5.12 40.89 2.23
C LEU A 435 4.32 41.45 1.05
N LYS A 436 3.31 42.29 1.31
CA LYS A 436 2.62 43.07 0.26
C LYS A 436 3.47 44.23 -0.26
N ILE A 437 4.43 44.72 0.52
CA ILE A 437 5.29 45.86 0.14
C ILE A 437 6.45 45.40 -0.75
N ILE A 438 6.90 44.16 -0.60
CA ILE A 438 8.05 43.62 -1.36
C ILE A 438 7.61 43.02 -2.72
N THR A 439 6.35 42.58 -2.84
CA THR A 439 5.80 42.04 -4.09
C THR A 439 4.75 42.96 -4.73
N GLY A 440 4.77 44.24 -4.38
CA GLY A 440 3.89 45.28 -4.94
C GLY A 440 4.44 45.79 -6.26
#